data_AF-A0A2I3HB96-F1
#
_entry.id   AF-A0A2I3HB96-F1
#
_cell.length_a   1.000
_cell.length_b   1.000
_cell.length_c   1.000
_cell.angle_alpha   90.00
_cell.angle_beta   90.00
_cell.angle_gamma   90.00
#
_symmetry.space_group_name_H-M   'P 1'
#
loop_
_entity.id
_entity.type
_entity.pdbx_description
1 polymer ?
#
loop_
_entity_poly.entity_id
_entity_poly.type
_entity_poly.pdbx_seq_one_letter_code
_entity_poly.pdbx_strand_id
1 'polypeptide(L)'
;MEAVGDTLEELWISYNFIEKLKGIHVMKKLKILYMSNNLVKDWAEFVKLAELPCLEALVFVGNPLEEKHSAENNWIEEATKRVPKLKKLDGTPVIKGDEEEDN
;
A
#
# COMPACT_ATOMS: atom_id res chain seq x y z
N MET A 1 15.29 9.59 -1.03
CA MET A 1 14.00 9.63 -0.31
C MET A 1 14.11 10.29 1.05
N GLU A 2 15.25 10.19 1.76
CA GLU A 2 15.43 10.78 3.09
C GLU A 2 15.11 12.28 3.19
N ALA A 3 15.47 13.09 2.17
CA ALA A 3 15.25 14.53 2.19
C ALA A 3 13.78 14.97 2.35
N VAL A 4 12.82 14.09 2.06
CA VAL A 4 11.37 14.36 2.15
C VAL A 4 10.64 13.38 3.08
N GLY A 5 11.38 12.51 3.79
CA GLY A 5 10.81 11.41 4.56
C GLY A 5 9.83 11.86 5.65
N ASP A 6 10.10 13.01 6.25
CA ASP A 6 9.31 13.58 7.36
C ASP A 6 8.22 14.56 6.91
N THR A 7 8.07 14.81 5.61
CA THR A 7 7.11 15.81 5.09
C THR A 7 6.21 15.30 3.97
N LEU A 8 6.60 14.26 3.24
CA LEU A 8 5.85 13.78 2.08
C LEU A 8 4.58 13.02 2.53
N GLU A 9 3.41 13.52 2.14
CA GLU A 9 2.11 12.90 2.48
C GLU A 9 1.48 12.13 1.31
N GLU A 10 1.74 12.54 0.07
CA GLU A 10 1.16 11.92 -1.12
C GLU A 10 2.26 11.62 -2.15
N LEU A 11 2.21 10.43 -2.74
CA LEU A 11 3.20 9.98 -3.72
C LEU A 11 2.53 9.29 -4.91
N TRP A 12 2.84 9.78 -6.12
CA TRP A 12 2.48 9.16 -7.39
C TRP A 12 3.70 8.57 -8.06
N ILE A 13 3.71 7.25 -8.19
CA ILE A 13 4.78 6.46 -8.82
C ILE A 13 4.22 5.36 -9.72
N SER A 14 3.01 5.52 -10.25
CA SER A 14 2.44 4.59 -11.23
C SER A 14 3.27 4.53 -12.52
N TYR A 15 3.28 3.38 -13.19
CA TYR A 15 3.97 3.17 -14.48
C TYR A 15 5.50 3.38 -14.42
N ASN A 16 6.17 2.95 -13.35
CA ASN A 16 7.62 3.11 -13.18
C ASN A 16 8.40 1.79 -13.15
N PHE A 17 7.77 0.66 -13.51
CA PHE A 17 8.39 -0.66 -13.51
C PHE A 17 9.02 -1.07 -12.16
N ILE A 18 8.45 -0.60 -11.05
CA ILE A 18 9.00 -0.85 -9.71
C ILE A 18 8.73 -2.30 -9.32
N GLU A 19 9.79 -3.08 -9.12
CA GLU A 19 9.69 -4.45 -8.59
C GLU A 19 9.84 -4.51 -7.07
N LYS A 20 10.61 -3.57 -6.48
CA LYS A 20 11.02 -3.60 -5.08
C LYS A 20 10.81 -2.25 -4.40
N LEU A 21 10.25 -2.28 -3.20
CA LEU A 21 9.94 -1.10 -2.38
C LEU A 21 11.11 -0.72 -1.47
N LYS A 22 12.31 -0.62 -2.04
CA LYS A 22 13.50 -0.26 -1.27
C LYS A 22 13.39 1.19 -0.79
N GLY A 23 13.60 1.40 0.51
CA GLY A 23 13.61 2.74 1.10
C GLY A 23 12.22 3.32 1.36
N ILE A 24 11.13 2.58 1.10
CA ILE A 24 9.77 3.07 1.34
C ILE A 24 9.58 3.50 2.81
N HIS A 25 10.19 2.76 3.74
CA HIS A 25 10.12 2.95 5.18
C HIS A 25 10.53 4.33 5.68
N VAL A 26 11.26 5.14 4.90
CA VAL A 26 11.68 6.49 5.33
C VAL A 26 10.54 7.50 5.24
N MET A 27 9.46 7.22 4.50
CA MET A 27 8.35 8.15 4.28
C MET A 27 7.30 8.02 5.39
N LYS A 28 7.67 8.45 6.60
CA LYS A 28 6.85 8.26 7.82
C LYS A 28 5.54 9.04 7.80
N LYS A 29 5.45 10.10 7.01
CA LYS A 29 4.22 10.91 6.85
C LYS A 29 3.36 10.51 5.65
N LEU A 30 3.74 9.49 4.88
CA LEU A 30 3.01 9.11 3.67
C LEU A 30 1.63 8.56 4.03
N LYS A 31 0.59 9.20 3.49
CA LYS A 31 -0.83 8.86 3.68
C LYS A 31 -1.43 8.22 2.45
N ILE A 32 -1.06 8.70 1.26
CA ILE A 32 -1.64 8.27 0.00
C ILE A 32 -0.53 7.83 -0.95
N LEU A 33 -0.63 6.59 -1.43
CA LEU A 33 0.32 6.03 -2.38
C LEU A 33 -0.40 5.53 -3.63
N TYR A 34 -0.10 6.16 -4.76
CA TYR A 34 -0.51 5.68 -6.08
C TYR A 34 0.68 5.01 -6.75
N MET A 35 0.62 3.69 -6.88
CA MET A 35 1.70 2.87 -7.46
C MET A 35 1.17 1.78 -8.40
N SER A 36 0.07 2.07 -9.10
CA SER A 36 -0.49 1.18 -10.11
C SER A 36 0.45 0.93 -11.28
N ASN A 37 0.28 -0.21 -11.96
CA ASN A 37 1.04 -0.59 -13.15
C ASN A 37 2.56 -0.58 -12.89
N ASN A 38 2.96 -1.17 -11.78
CA ASN A 38 4.35 -1.49 -11.47
C ASN A 38 4.54 -3.02 -11.54
N LEU A 39 5.69 -3.52 -11.10
CA LEU A 39 6.08 -4.93 -11.29
C LEU A 39 6.22 -5.68 -9.95
N VAL A 40 5.53 -5.23 -8.89
CA VAL A 40 5.57 -5.91 -7.60
C VAL A 40 4.79 -7.22 -7.68
N LYS A 41 5.48 -8.34 -7.45
CA LYS A 41 4.94 -9.69 -7.64
C LYS A 41 4.87 -10.54 -6.37
N ASP A 42 5.50 -10.09 -5.29
CA ASP A 42 5.69 -10.88 -4.08
C ASP A 42 5.14 -10.15 -2.84
N TRP A 43 4.46 -10.90 -1.96
CA TRP A 43 3.99 -10.37 -0.67
C TRP A 43 5.11 -9.82 0.20
N ALA A 44 6.33 -10.34 0.08
CA ALA A 44 7.50 -9.87 0.82
C ALA A 44 7.83 -8.38 0.55
N GLU A 45 7.50 -7.87 -0.65
CA GLU A 45 7.61 -6.45 -0.94
C GLU A 45 6.39 -5.68 -0.42
N PHE A 46 5.18 -6.22 -0.62
CA PHE A 46 3.94 -5.58 -0.18
C PHE A 46 3.88 -5.33 1.32
N VAL A 47 4.30 -6.30 2.15
CA VAL A 47 4.26 -6.17 3.62
C VAL A 47 5.11 -5.02 4.15
N LYS A 48 6.09 -4.51 3.39
CA LYS A 48 6.87 -3.32 3.77
C LYS A 48 6.01 -2.07 3.86
N LEU A 49 4.86 -2.03 3.18
CA LEU A 49 3.90 -0.93 3.29
C LEU A 49 3.28 -0.85 4.69
N ALA A 50 3.24 -1.94 5.46
CA ALA A 50 2.76 -1.94 6.84
C ALA A 50 3.66 -1.14 7.80
N GLU A 51 4.94 -0.94 7.43
CA GLU A 51 5.91 -0.14 8.17
C GLU A 51 5.64 1.37 8.07
N LEU A 52 4.74 1.79 7.18
CA LEU A 52 4.31 3.17 7.01
C LEU A 52 3.20 3.47 8.03
N PRO A 53 3.47 4.30 9.06
CA PRO A 53 2.52 4.48 10.15
C PRO A 53 1.28 5.26 9.73
N CYS A 54 1.40 6.13 8.73
CA CYS A 54 0.33 7.01 8.28
C CYS A 54 -0.36 6.55 6.99
N LEU A 55 -0.01 5.40 6.40
CA LEU A 55 -0.57 5.00 5.11
C LEU A 55 -2.05 4.60 5.24
N GLU A 56 -2.92 5.35 4.58
CA GLU A 56 -4.37 5.19 4.65
C GLU A 56 -4.98 4.79 3.31
N ALA A 57 -4.41 5.24 2.19
CA ALA A 57 -4.92 4.97 0.86
C ALA A 57 -3.84 4.42 -0.06
N LEU A 58 -4.15 3.31 -0.72
CA LEU A 58 -3.26 2.64 -1.67
C LEU A 58 -4.00 2.37 -2.99
N VAL A 59 -3.34 2.70 -4.10
CA VAL A 59 -3.72 2.20 -5.43
C VAL A 59 -2.57 1.37 -5.97
N PHE A 60 -2.81 0.08 -6.11
CA PHE A 60 -1.86 -0.97 -6.45
C PHE A 60 -2.27 -1.78 -7.69
N VAL A 61 -3.45 -1.51 -8.26
CA VAL A 61 -3.96 -2.14 -9.50
C VAL A 61 -2.90 -2.28 -10.59
N GLY A 62 -2.85 -3.42 -11.26
CA GLY A 62 -1.96 -3.68 -12.40
C GLY A 62 -0.53 -4.02 -11.98
N ASN A 63 -0.33 -4.38 -10.70
CA ASN A 63 0.88 -5.06 -10.27
C ASN A 63 0.65 -6.59 -10.35
N PRO A 64 1.64 -7.40 -10.76
CA PRO A 64 1.46 -8.85 -10.90
C PRO A 64 0.92 -9.56 -9.64
N LEU A 65 1.27 -9.07 -8.45
CA LEU A 65 0.73 -9.58 -7.19
C LEU A 65 -0.78 -9.34 -7.08
N GLU A 66 -1.23 -8.14 -7.40
CA GLU A 66 -2.65 -7.78 -7.34
C GLU A 66 -3.44 -8.54 -8.40
N GLU A 67 -2.99 -8.56 -9.65
CA GLU A 67 -3.68 -9.26 -10.74
C GLU A 67 -3.91 -10.74 -10.41
N LYS A 68 -2.89 -11.40 -9.83
CA LYS A 68 -2.99 -12.80 -9.40
C LYS A 68 -4.08 -12.99 -8.34
N HIS A 69 -4.06 -12.17 -7.29
CA HIS A 69 -4.99 -12.31 -6.17
C HIS A 69 -6.41 -11.80 -6.50
N SER A 70 -6.52 -10.88 -7.45
CA SER A 70 -7.81 -10.45 -8.02
C SER A 70 -8.43 -11.57 -8.86
N ALA A 71 -7.65 -12.32 -9.65
CA ALA A 71 -8.14 -13.51 -10.35
C ALA A 71 -8.61 -14.62 -9.39
N GLU A 72 -8.03 -14.69 -8.19
CA GLU A 72 -8.43 -15.61 -7.11
C GLU A 72 -9.58 -15.04 -6.24
N ASN A 73 -10.05 -13.82 -6.49
CA ASN A 73 -11.05 -13.10 -5.70
C ASN A 73 -10.70 -12.91 -4.21
N ASN A 74 -9.41 -12.92 -3.85
CA ASN A 74 -8.94 -12.80 -2.46
C ASN A 74 -8.06 -11.55 -2.23
N TRP A 75 -7.88 -10.69 -3.25
CA TRP A 75 -7.00 -9.53 -3.17
C TRP A 75 -7.27 -8.60 -1.98
N ILE A 76 -8.50 -8.11 -1.84
CA ILE A 76 -8.85 -7.14 -0.80
C ILE A 76 -8.62 -7.73 0.60
N GLU A 77 -9.04 -8.98 0.83
CA GLU A 77 -8.85 -9.68 2.10
C GLU A 77 -7.36 -9.83 2.44
N GLU A 78 -6.57 -10.39 1.52
CA GLU A 78 -5.15 -10.68 1.77
C GLU A 78 -4.31 -9.40 1.91
N ALA A 79 -4.63 -8.36 1.14
CA ALA A 79 -3.97 -7.06 1.21
C ALA A 79 -4.27 -6.33 2.53
N THR A 80 -5.55 -6.24 2.93
CA THR A 80 -5.98 -5.53 4.15
C THR A 80 -5.60 -6.27 5.44
N LYS A 81 -5.43 -7.60 5.38
CA LYS A 81 -4.86 -8.40 6.46
C LYS A 81 -3.37 -8.08 6.70
N ARG A 82 -2.60 -7.85 5.64
CA ARG A 82 -1.16 -7.56 5.72
C ARG A 82 -0.85 -6.10 5.99
N VAL A 83 -1.69 -5.22 5.46
CA VAL A 83 -1.67 -3.80 5.74
C VAL A 83 -3.04 -3.47 6.34
N PRO A 84 -3.22 -3.70 7.66
CA PRO A 84 -4.32 -3.07 8.41
C PRO A 84 -4.09 -1.55 8.35
N LYS A 85 -4.69 -0.63 9.11
CA LYS A 85 -4.53 0.84 8.86
C LYS A 85 -5.03 1.38 7.51
N LEU A 86 -5.02 0.62 6.39
CA LEU A 86 -5.62 1.05 5.13
C LEU A 86 -7.12 1.30 5.33
N LYS A 87 -7.55 2.49 4.94
CA LYS A 87 -8.94 2.93 4.87
C LYS A 87 -9.50 2.85 3.45
N LYS A 88 -8.63 2.86 2.44
CA LYS A 88 -9.01 2.73 1.03
C LYS A 88 -7.98 1.94 0.24
N LEU A 89 -8.44 0.94 -0.51
CA LEU A 89 -7.62 0.09 -1.37
C LEU A 89 -8.25 0.05 -2.76
N ASP A 90 -7.49 0.46 -3.78
CA ASP A 90 -7.90 0.38 -5.20
C ASP A 90 -9.26 1.00 -5.51
N GLY A 91 -9.56 2.13 -4.86
CA GLY A 91 -10.86 2.81 -5.03
C GLY A 91 -11.94 2.33 -4.06
N THR A 92 -11.76 1.18 -3.43
CA THR A 92 -12.73 0.57 -2.51
C THR A 92 -12.47 1.01 -1.07
N PRO A 93 -13.47 1.57 -0.36
CA PRO A 93 -13.37 1.79 1.08
C PRO A 93 -13.16 0.48 1.83
N VAL A 94 -12.15 0.42 2.69
CA VAL A 94 -11.89 -0.70 3.58
C VAL A 94 -12.64 -0.43 4.87
N ILE A 95 -13.82 -1.05 5.00
CA ILE A 95 -14.62 -0.97 6.21
C ILE A 95 -14.09 -2.02 7.18
N LYS A 96 -13.32 -1.57 8.17
CA LYS A 96 -13.02 -2.39 9.34
C LYS A 96 -14.22 -2.24 10.28
N GLY A 97 -14.76 -3.35 10.77
CA GLY A 97 -15.63 -3.27 11.95
C GLY A 97 -14.80 -2.62 13.05
N ASP A 98 -15.33 -1.57 13.67
CA ASP A 98 -14.61 -0.68 14.60
C ASP A 98 -13.72 -1.49 15.56
N GLU A 99 -12.42 -1.53 15.30
CA GLU A 99 -11.42 -1.91 16.30
C GLU A 99 -11.02 -0.60 16.97
N GLU A 100 -11.41 -0.53 18.23
CA GLU A 100 -11.29 0.57 19.18
C GLU A 100 -10.01 1.38 18.99
N GLU A 101 -10.17 2.70 18.99
CA GLU A 101 -9.08 3.65 19.18
C GLU A 101 -8.29 3.26 20.43
N ASP A 102 -7.13 2.63 20.25
CA ASP A 102 -6.19 2.42 21.36
C ASP A 102 -5.69 3.79 21.84
N ASN A 103 -6.09 4.08 23.08
CA ASN A 103 -5.79 5.23 23.97
C ASN A 103 -4.45 5.96 23.77
#